data_AF-A0A1B6NRQ0-F1
#
_entry.id   AF-A0A1B6NRQ0-F1
#
_cell.length_a   1.000
_cell.length_b   1.000
_cell.length_c   1.000
_cell.angle_alpha   90.00
_cell.angle_beta   90.00
_cell.angle_gamma   90.00
#
_symmetry.space_group_name_H-M   'P 1'
#
loop_
_entity.id
_entity.type
_entity.pdbx_description
1 polymer ?
#
loop_
_entity_poly.entity_id
_entity_poly.type
_entity_poly.pdbx_seq_one_letter_code
_entity_poly.pdbx_strand_id
1 'polypeptide(L)'
;MMEASGSKDAKGFNTYGSDSNKQVYIYGGLDFSPTILNRAYGMTWSIGGWLLMRFLGKLDKKRVGELYQKVAMEINTTFASSYTKELSLEEALQPENVALYNAKKTGEKYLIVPNKG
;
A
#
# COMPACT_ATOMS: atom_id res chain seq x y z
N MET A 1 2.60 13.06 16.92
CA MET A 1 3.36 11.94 16.33
C MET A 1 3.11 10.68 17.15
N MET A 2 3.07 9.48 16.55
CA MET A 2 2.71 8.22 17.23
C MET A 2 3.44 7.99 18.56
N GLU A 3 4.75 8.24 18.62
CA GLU A 3 5.50 8.14 19.88
C GLU A 3 5.06 9.18 20.92
N ALA A 4 4.89 10.43 20.50
CA ALA A 4 4.37 11.49 21.35
C ALA A 4 2.90 11.27 21.79
N SER A 5 2.19 10.28 21.23
CA SER A 5 0.89 9.81 21.72
C SER A 5 1.04 8.64 22.68
N GLY A 6 1.88 7.65 22.34
CA GLY A 6 2.11 6.46 23.17
C GLY A 6 2.89 6.75 24.46
N SER A 7 3.63 7.84 24.52
CA SER A 7 4.38 8.28 25.70
C SER A 7 3.62 9.30 26.58
N LYS A 8 2.38 9.68 26.23
CA LYS A 8 1.59 10.67 27.02
C LYS A 8 1.23 10.17 28.41
N ASP A 9 0.92 8.87 28.51
CA ASP A 9 0.50 8.24 29.76
C ASP A 9 1.64 7.45 30.43
N ALA A 10 2.88 7.61 29.93
CA ALA A 10 4.04 6.94 30.48
C ALA A 10 4.34 7.49 31.88
N LYS A 11 4.13 6.66 32.92
CA LYS A 11 4.47 6.99 34.30
C LYS A 11 5.91 6.59 34.61
N GLY A 12 6.71 7.53 35.11
CA GLY A 12 8.10 7.30 35.52
C GLY A 12 9.14 7.75 34.49
N PHE A 13 10.41 7.43 34.74
CA PHE A 13 11.52 7.78 33.86
C PHE A 13 11.48 6.91 32.59
N ASN A 14 10.97 7.45 31.49
CA ASN A 14 10.83 6.72 30.23
C ASN A 14 12.08 6.88 29.35
N THR A 15 13.09 6.05 29.59
CA THR A 15 14.38 6.09 28.85
C THR A 15 14.27 5.53 27.43
N TYR A 16 13.27 4.69 27.16
CA TYR A 16 13.18 3.88 25.94
C TYR A 16 11.93 4.17 25.08
N GLY A 17 11.11 5.13 25.48
CA GLY A 17 9.84 5.45 24.82
C GLY A 17 8.71 4.47 25.15
N SER A 18 7.61 4.56 24.42
CA SER A 18 6.43 3.70 24.62
C SER A 18 6.76 2.22 24.45
N ASP A 19 6.14 1.37 25.29
CA ASP A 19 6.17 -0.09 25.22
C ASP A 19 5.33 -0.66 24.05
N SER A 20 4.48 0.16 23.44
CA SER A 20 3.65 -0.22 22.31
C SER A 20 4.48 -0.26 21.03
N ASN A 21 4.44 -1.41 20.34
CA ASN A 21 5.20 -1.60 19.12
C ASN A 21 4.62 -0.78 17.96
N LYS A 22 5.45 0.08 17.39
CA LYS A 22 5.13 0.89 16.21
C LYS A 22 5.63 0.15 14.95
N GLN A 23 4.71 -0.38 14.16
CA GLN A 23 5.01 -1.13 12.94
C GLN A 23 4.80 -0.28 11.68
N VAL A 24 5.82 -0.20 10.82
CA VAL A 24 5.73 0.38 9.48
C VAL A 24 5.93 -0.71 8.43
N TYR A 25 5.08 -0.73 7.40
CA TYR A 25 5.23 -1.62 6.25
C TYR A 25 5.48 -0.83 4.97
N ILE A 26 6.58 -1.13 4.29
CA ILE A 26 6.84 -0.65 2.93
C ILE A 26 6.22 -1.66 1.95
N TYR A 27 5.12 -1.30 1.31
CA TYR A 27 4.38 -2.17 0.37
C TYR A 27 4.53 -1.75 -1.11
N GLY A 28 5.32 -0.72 -1.37
CA GLY A 28 5.63 -0.20 -2.70
C GLY A 28 6.82 0.76 -2.66
N GLY A 29 7.32 1.12 -3.84
CA GLY A 29 8.42 2.07 -4.01
C GLY A 29 8.07 3.10 -5.07
N LEU A 30 7.25 4.08 -4.70
CA LEU A 30 7.00 5.25 -5.57
C LEU A 30 8.21 6.19 -5.58
N ASP A 31 8.88 6.30 -4.43
CA ASP A 31 10.19 6.91 -4.29
C ASP A 31 11.26 5.81 -4.27
N PHE A 32 12.25 5.94 -5.14
CA PHE A 32 13.39 5.03 -5.27
C PHE A 32 14.60 5.47 -4.44
N SER A 33 14.52 6.61 -3.76
CA SER A 33 15.56 7.10 -2.88
C SER A 33 15.75 6.17 -1.66
N PRO A 34 16.93 6.21 -1.01
CA PRO A 34 17.14 5.44 0.21
C PRO A 34 16.12 5.79 1.30
N THR A 35 15.67 4.78 2.06
CA THR A 35 14.81 5.03 3.23
C THR A 35 15.63 5.71 4.33
N ILE A 36 15.31 6.97 4.63
CA ILE A 36 15.96 7.77 5.69
C ILE A 36 15.11 7.73 6.95
N LEU A 37 15.69 7.33 8.08
CA LEU A 37 14.99 7.22 9.37
C LEU A 37 15.66 8.10 10.43
N ASN A 38 14.88 8.99 11.04
CA ASN A 38 15.28 9.70 12.26
C ASN A 38 14.75 8.95 13.48
N ARG A 39 15.65 8.35 14.28
CA ARG A 39 15.33 7.43 15.40
C ARG A 39 14.82 8.13 16.66
N ALA A 40 13.89 9.07 16.51
CA ALA A 40 13.27 9.84 17.59
C ALA A 40 11.88 9.28 17.97
N TYR A 41 11.75 7.95 18.05
CA TYR A 41 10.49 7.24 18.33
C TYR A 41 10.64 6.08 19.33
N GLY A 42 11.60 6.18 20.24
CA GLY A 42 11.87 5.14 21.23
C GLY A 42 12.44 3.85 20.63
N MET A 43 12.41 2.76 21.40
CA MET A 43 13.05 1.49 21.06
C MET A 43 12.05 0.40 20.62
N THR A 44 10.75 0.56 20.89
CA THR A 44 9.73 -0.40 20.48
C THR A 44 9.13 -0.05 19.12
N TRP A 45 9.83 -0.43 18.05
CA TRP A 45 9.37 -0.21 16.67
C TRP A 45 9.95 -1.24 15.71
N SER A 46 9.34 -1.35 14.53
CA SER A 46 9.78 -2.25 13.47
C SER A 46 9.40 -1.69 12.10
N ILE A 47 10.27 -1.90 11.12
CA ILE A 47 10.04 -1.56 9.71
C ILE A 47 10.34 -2.79 8.85
N GLY A 48 9.51 -3.05 7.84
CA GLY A 48 9.73 -4.17 6.95
C GLY A 48 8.92 -4.09 5.66
N GLY A 49 9.29 -4.94 4.70
CA GLY A 49 8.53 -5.12 3.48
C GLY A 49 7.21 -5.84 3.72
N TRP A 50 6.19 -5.51 2.93
CA TRP A 50 4.93 -6.23 2.89
C TRP A 50 4.56 -6.60 1.45
N LEU A 51 4.09 -7.82 1.24
CA LEU A 51 3.69 -8.31 -0.07
C LEU A 51 2.41 -9.13 0.03
N LEU A 52 1.41 -8.78 -0.80
CA LEU A 52 0.07 -9.38 -0.76
C LEU A 52 0.11 -10.90 -0.83
N MET A 53 0.84 -11.48 -1.80
CA MET A 53 0.87 -12.93 -1.97
C MET A 53 1.52 -13.66 -0.79
N ARG A 54 2.52 -13.05 -0.14
CA ARG A 54 3.11 -13.60 1.10
C ARG A 54 2.16 -13.49 2.30
N PHE A 55 1.36 -12.43 2.36
CA PHE A 55 0.32 -12.28 3.38
C PHE A 55 -0.79 -13.31 3.20
N LEU A 56 -1.34 -13.45 1.99
CA LEU A 56 -2.38 -14.43 1.69
C LEU A 56 -1.90 -15.86 1.94
N GLY A 57 -0.65 -16.18 1.60
CA GLY A 57 -0.08 -17.51 1.87
C GLY A 57 0.11 -17.85 3.35
N LYS A 58 0.06 -16.87 4.26
CA LYS A 58 0.09 -17.10 5.72
C LYS A 58 -1.30 -17.39 6.30
N LEU A 59 -2.37 -17.08 5.56
CA LEU A 59 -3.74 -17.26 6.02
C LEU A 59 -4.26 -18.65 5.63
N ASP A 60 -5.25 -19.14 6.35
CA ASP A 60 -5.98 -20.32 5.93
C ASP A 60 -6.86 -20.02 4.70
N LYS A 61 -7.19 -21.08 3.94
CA LYS A 61 -7.95 -20.95 2.68
C LYS A 61 -9.34 -20.35 2.89
N LYS A 62 -9.99 -20.63 4.03
CA LYS A 62 -11.32 -20.08 4.32
C LYS A 62 -11.22 -18.56 4.48
N ARG A 63 -10.24 -18.07 5.24
CA ARG A 63 -10.01 -16.65 5.43
C ARG A 63 -9.68 -15.94 4.12
N VAL A 64 -8.88 -16.56 3.25
CA VAL A 64 -8.61 -16.02 1.90
C VAL A 64 -9.91 -15.93 1.08
N GLY A 65 -10.75 -16.98 1.13
CA GLY A 65 -12.06 -16.97 0.47
C GLY A 65 -12.97 -15.84 0.95
N GLU A 66 -13.03 -15.60 2.26
CA GLU A 66 -13.80 -14.48 2.85
C GLU A 66 -13.33 -13.11 2.33
N LEU A 67 -12.01 -12.91 2.20
CA LEU A 67 -11.45 -11.67 1.65
C LEU A 67 -11.86 -11.47 0.19
N TYR A 68 -11.76 -12.50 -0.64
CA TYR A 68 -12.21 -12.42 -2.04
C TYR A 68 -13.71 -12.20 -2.16
N GLN A 69 -14.51 -12.86 -1.33
CA GLN A 69 -15.96 -12.67 -1.29
C GLN A 69 -16.31 -11.23 -0.92
N LYS A 70 -15.64 -10.65 0.07
CA LYS A 70 -15.84 -9.24 0.43
C LYS A 70 -15.53 -8.30 -0.74
N VAL A 71 -14.41 -8.52 -1.42
CA VAL A 71 -14.04 -7.72 -2.61
C VAL A 71 -15.10 -7.85 -3.70
N ALA A 72 -15.61 -9.06 -3.97
CA ALA A 72 -16.64 -9.28 -4.97
C ALA A 72 -17.96 -8.57 -4.62
N MET A 73 -18.39 -8.62 -3.35
CA MET A 73 -19.62 -7.97 -2.89
C MET A 73 -19.54 -6.44 -2.94
N GLU A 74 -18.37 -5.87 -2.69
CA GLU A 74 -18.14 -4.43 -2.60
C GLU A 74 -17.37 -3.86 -3.80
N ILE A 75 -17.35 -4.58 -4.93
CA ILE A 75 -16.51 -4.25 -6.10
C ILE A 75 -16.84 -2.87 -6.71
N ASN A 76 -18.12 -2.49 -6.66
CA ASN A 76 -18.62 -1.22 -7.18
C ASN A 76 -18.80 -0.14 -6.09
N THR A 77 -18.38 -0.40 -4.85
CA THR A 77 -18.49 0.53 -3.72
C THR A 77 -17.12 0.74 -3.08
N THR A 78 -16.81 0.04 -1.97
CA THR A 78 -15.55 0.17 -1.24
C THR A 78 -14.33 -0.06 -2.14
N PHE A 79 -14.43 -0.98 -3.11
CA PHE A 79 -13.34 -1.34 -4.02
C PHE A 79 -13.49 -0.74 -5.43
N ALA A 80 -14.40 0.22 -5.61
CA ALA A 80 -14.59 0.89 -6.90
C ALA A 80 -13.28 1.54 -7.37
N SER A 81 -12.94 1.32 -8.63
CA SER A 81 -11.78 1.94 -9.29
C SER A 81 -12.26 2.78 -10.46
N SER A 82 -11.71 4.00 -10.57
CA SER A 82 -11.86 4.85 -11.74
C SER A 82 -10.63 4.75 -12.64
N TYR A 83 -10.86 4.92 -13.93
CA TYR A 83 -9.83 4.94 -14.96
C TYR A 83 -9.95 6.23 -15.77
N THR A 84 -8.81 6.82 -16.09
CA THR A 84 -8.70 8.03 -16.92
C THR A 84 -8.98 7.73 -18.38
N LYS A 85 -8.48 6.58 -18.87
CA LYS A 85 -8.62 6.17 -20.26
C LYS A 85 -8.53 4.65 -20.39
N GLU A 86 -9.29 4.13 -21.33
CA GLU A 86 -9.18 2.74 -21.80
C GLU A 86 -8.31 2.69 -23.06
N LEU A 87 -7.36 1.77 -23.10
CA LEU A 87 -6.40 1.59 -24.19
C LEU A 87 -6.54 0.18 -24.79
N SER A 88 -6.46 0.05 -26.12
CA SER A 88 -6.19 -1.24 -26.75
C SER A 88 -4.77 -1.72 -26.42
N LEU A 89 -4.44 -2.96 -26.79
CA LEU A 89 -3.08 -3.45 -26.60
C LEU A 89 -2.08 -2.65 -27.45
N GLU A 90 -2.45 -2.28 -28.67
CA GLU A 90 -1.66 -1.44 -29.56
C GLU A 90 -1.49 -0.03 -28.99
N GLU A 91 -2.57 0.59 -28.51
CA GLU A 91 -2.51 1.91 -27.87
C GLU A 91 -1.61 1.90 -26.62
N ALA A 92 -1.62 0.81 -25.84
CA ALA A 92 -0.77 0.67 -24.66
C ALA A 92 0.73 0.64 -24.99
N LEU A 93 1.10 0.30 -26.23
CA LEU A 93 2.49 0.29 -26.70
C LEU A 93 2.95 1.62 -27.31
N GLN A 94 2.04 2.57 -27.49
CA GLN A 94 2.34 3.89 -28.04
C GLN A 94 3.13 4.75 -27.03
N PRO A 95 4.30 5.32 -27.40
CA PRO A 95 5.14 6.10 -26.49
C PRO A 95 4.42 7.22 -25.74
N GLU A 96 3.48 7.89 -26.41
CA GLU A 96 2.65 8.94 -25.82
C GLU A 96 1.77 8.42 -24.67
N ASN A 97 1.17 7.22 -24.80
CA ASN A 97 0.38 6.63 -23.73
C ASN A 97 1.29 6.05 -22.62
N VAL A 98 2.44 5.48 -22.99
CA VAL A 98 3.45 4.97 -22.04
C VAL A 98 3.91 6.06 -21.09
N ALA A 99 4.22 7.26 -21.61
CA ALA A 99 4.65 8.39 -20.80
C ALA A 99 3.59 8.80 -19.76
N LEU A 100 2.30 8.66 -20.09
CA LEU A 100 1.20 9.01 -19.20
C LEU A 100 1.04 8.02 -18.05
N TYR A 101 0.88 6.72 -18.33
CA TYR A 101 0.61 5.74 -17.26
C TYR A 101 1.87 5.42 -16.42
N ASN A 102 3.08 5.58 -16.97
CA ASN A 102 4.32 5.32 -16.23
C ASN A 102 4.61 6.41 -15.17
N ALA A 103 4.02 7.60 -15.31
CA ALA A 103 4.16 8.67 -14.33
C ALA A 103 3.51 8.35 -12.97
N LYS A 104 2.57 7.40 -12.92
CA LYS A 104 1.90 6.93 -11.68
C LYS A 104 1.31 8.07 -10.83
N LYS A 105 0.74 9.07 -11.49
CA LYS A 105 0.13 10.23 -10.83
C LYS A 105 -1.17 9.83 -10.13
N THR A 106 -1.49 10.53 -9.05
CA THR A 106 -2.75 10.36 -8.32
C THR A 106 -3.94 10.60 -9.26
N GLY A 107 -4.86 9.64 -9.31
CA GLY A 107 -6.07 9.73 -10.15
C GLY A 107 -5.86 9.38 -11.62
N GLU A 108 -4.63 9.05 -12.04
CA GLU A 108 -4.31 8.73 -13.44
C GLU A 108 -4.06 7.24 -13.65
N LYS A 109 -5.13 6.44 -13.60
CA LYS A 109 -5.08 5.00 -13.90
C LYS A 109 -5.56 4.72 -15.32
N TYR A 110 -4.90 3.81 -16.02
CA TYR A 110 -5.25 3.40 -17.38
C TYR A 110 -5.70 1.95 -17.37
N LEU A 111 -6.77 1.64 -18.10
CA LEU A 111 -7.29 0.29 -18.25
C LEU A 111 -6.90 -0.24 -19.64
N ILE A 112 -6.22 -1.37 -19.69
CA ILE A 112 -5.96 -2.05 -20.96
C ILE A 112 -7.15 -2.96 -21.26
N VAL A 113 -7.77 -2.77 -22.42
CA VAL A 113 -8.86 -3.58 -22.96
C VAL A 113 -8.31 -4.29 -24.21
N PRO A 114 -7.80 -5.52 -24.09
CA PRO A 114 -7.02 -6.15 -25.16
C PRO A 114 -7.79 -6.37 -26.47
N ASN A 115 -9.11 -6.54 -26.38
CA ASN A 115 -9.98 -6.78 -27.54
C ASN A 115 -10.69 -5.49 -28.03
N LYS A 116 -10.16 -4.32 -27.68
CA LYS A 116 -10.68 -3.04 -28.14
C LYS A 116 -10.23 -2.83 -29.59
N GLY A 117 -11.07 -3.29 -30.53
CA GLY A 117 -10.88 -3.23 -31.98
C GLY A 117 -12.14 -3.63 -32.71
#